data_AF-A0A3D0QDT7-F1
#
_entry.id   AF-A0A3D0QDT7-F1
#
_cell.length_a   1.000
_cell.length_b   1.000
_cell.length_c   1.000
_cell.angle_alpha   90.00
_cell.angle_beta   90.00
_cell.angle_gamma   90.00
#
_symmetry.space_group_name_H-M   'P 1'
#
loop_
_entity.id
_entity.type
_entity.pdbx_description
1 polymer ?
#
loop_
_entity_poly.entity_id
_entity_poly.type
_entity_poly.pdbx_seq_one_letter_code
_entity_poly.pdbx_strand_id
1 'polypeptide(L)'
;VLCGHVDRDPRGAPEWSAPPFYPTGAVQGKVTTAALAKEMKIWARMGHPCGEDFLAAPFFEKHPEFKWQEAYLKDMKGQPWTLFAAKK
;
A
#
# COMPACT_ATOMS: atom_id res chain seq x y z
N VAL A 1 -11.18 0.01 -8.02
CA VAL A 1 -11.31 -0.19 -6.56
C VAL A 1 -10.67 0.98 -5.82
N LEU A 2 -11.08 1.26 -4.58
CA LEU A 2 -10.51 2.38 -3.78
C LEU A 2 -9.08 2.07 -3.30
N CYS A 3 -8.80 0.81 -2.97
CA CYS A 3 -7.46 0.32 -2.67
C CYS A 3 -6.82 -0.15 -3.98
N GLY A 4 -5.90 0.64 -4.54
CA GLY A 4 -5.21 0.27 -5.77
C GLY A 4 -4.26 -0.91 -5.57
N HIS A 5 -4.35 -1.89 -6.47
CA HIS A 5 -3.52 -3.10 -6.53
C HIS A 5 -3.09 -3.37 -7.98
N VAL A 6 -2.15 -2.57 -8.50
CA VAL A 6 -1.62 -2.80 -9.85
C VAL A 6 -0.77 -4.06 -9.90
N ASP A 7 -0.23 -4.48 -8.75
CA ASP A 7 0.47 -5.75 -8.53
C ASP A 7 -0.34 -6.99 -8.90
N ARG A 8 -1.65 -6.84 -9.15
CA ARG A 8 -2.58 -7.92 -9.53
C ARG A 8 -3.35 -7.63 -10.81
N ASP A 9 -3.15 -6.46 -11.43
CA ASP A 9 -3.89 -6.09 -12.64
C ASP A 9 -3.11 -6.53 -13.87
N PRO A 10 -3.64 -7.48 -14.68
CA PRO A 10 -3.01 -7.91 -15.93
C PRO A 10 -2.95 -6.81 -17.01
N ARG A 11 -3.67 -5.69 -16.82
CA ARG A 11 -3.60 -4.52 -17.71
C ARG A 11 -2.57 -3.49 -17.25
N GLY A 12 -2.16 -3.54 -15.99
CA GLY A 12 -1.30 -2.51 -15.40
C GLY A 12 -2.01 -1.16 -15.27
N ALA A 13 -1.22 -0.08 -15.24
CA ALA A 13 -1.68 1.30 -15.34
C ALA A 13 -0.79 2.07 -16.33
N PRO A 14 -1.04 1.93 -17.66
CA PRO A 14 -0.24 2.56 -18.71
C PRO A 14 -0.13 4.08 -18.58
N GLU A 15 -1.16 4.74 -18.05
CA GLU A 15 -1.20 6.18 -17.77
C GLU A 15 -0.11 6.64 -16.80
N TRP A 16 0.45 5.71 -16.01
CA TRP A 16 1.54 5.94 -15.06
C TRP A 16 2.80 5.16 -15.40
N SER A 17 2.91 4.69 -16.65
CA SER A 17 4.02 3.84 -17.10
C SER A 17 4.21 2.59 -16.24
N ALA A 18 3.13 2.11 -15.61
CA ALA A 18 3.13 0.89 -14.83
C ALA A 18 2.68 -0.28 -15.72
N PRO A 19 3.59 -1.17 -16.15
CA PRO A 19 3.22 -2.34 -16.94
C PRO A 19 2.28 -3.28 -16.15
N PRO A 20 1.72 -4.33 -16.81
CA PRO A 20 1.00 -5.38 -16.13
C PRO A 20 1.70 -5.88 -14.87
N PHE A 21 0.95 -6.05 -13.78
CA PHE A 21 1.45 -6.54 -12.49
C PHE A 21 2.56 -5.71 -11.83
N TYR A 22 2.78 -4.46 -12.27
CA TYR A 22 3.80 -3.62 -11.66
C TYR A 22 3.54 -3.43 -10.16
N PRO A 23 4.54 -3.56 -9.27
CA PRO A 23 4.36 -3.55 -7.81
C PRO A 23 4.07 -2.14 -7.27
N THR A 24 2.93 -1.58 -7.66
CA THR A 24 2.45 -0.26 -7.25
C THR A 24 0.99 -0.34 -6.81
N GLY A 25 0.61 0.53 -5.86
CA GLY A 25 -0.71 0.50 -5.27
C GLY A 25 -0.83 1.39 -4.04
N ALA A 26 -1.95 1.29 -3.36
CA ALA A 26 -2.20 2.05 -2.14
C ALA A 26 -1.41 1.43 -0.96
N VAL A 27 -0.50 2.18 -0.34
CA VAL A 27 0.40 1.68 0.72
C VAL A 27 -0.01 2.08 2.14
N GLN A 28 -1.05 2.91 2.28
CA GLN A 28 -1.51 3.45 3.55
C GLN A 28 -2.90 4.06 3.43
N GLY A 29 -3.63 4.08 4.54
CA GLY A 29 -4.89 4.80 4.70
C GLY A 29 -4.83 5.77 5.86
N LYS A 30 -5.38 6.98 5.71
CA LYS A 30 -5.57 7.91 6.82
C LYS A 30 -6.97 8.52 6.78
N VAL A 31 -7.56 8.71 7.94
CA VAL A 31 -8.86 9.38 8.10
C VAL A 31 -8.90 10.17 9.39
N THR A 32 -9.52 11.34 9.34
CA THR A 32 -9.79 12.16 10.52
C THR A 32 -11.21 12.72 10.42
N THR A 33 -11.78 13.09 11.56
CA THR A 33 -13.06 13.80 11.66
C THR A 33 -12.80 15.23 12.12
N ALA A 34 -13.79 16.11 11.99
CA ALA A 34 -13.68 17.48 12.53
C ALA A 34 -13.37 17.51 14.04
N ALA A 35 -13.87 16.53 14.80
CA ALA A 35 -13.58 16.42 16.23
C ALA A 35 -12.13 16.00 16.49
N LEU A 36 -11.65 14.96 15.79
CA LEU A 36 -10.27 14.48 15.93
C LEU A 36 -9.24 15.51 15.45
N ALA A 37 -9.53 16.24 14.37
CA ALA A 37 -8.65 17.28 13.84
C ALA A 37 -8.44 18.43 14.84
N LYS A 38 -9.46 18.83 15.62
CA LYS A 38 -9.33 19.82 16.70
C LYS A 38 -8.33 19.39 17.78
N GLU A 39 -8.19 18.08 17.97
CA GLU A 39 -7.26 17.48 18.93
C GLU A 39 -5.94 17.03 18.26
N MET A 40 -5.71 17.37 16.99
CA MET A 40 -4.56 16.93 16.19
C MET A 40 -4.40 15.40 16.18
N LYS A 41 -5.52 14.69 16.02
CA LYS A 41 -5.61 13.23 15.96
C LYS A 41 -5.98 12.73 14.57
N ILE A 42 -5.45 11.57 14.20
CA ILE A 42 -5.72 10.90 12.93
C ILE A 42 -5.70 9.38 13.09
N TRP A 43 -6.66 8.68 12.50
CA TRP A 43 -6.57 7.24 12.31
C TRP A 43 -5.70 6.98 11.09
N ALA A 44 -4.67 6.15 11.25
CA ALA A 44 -3.83 5.73 10.13
C ALA A 44 -3.57 4.21 10.17
N ARG A 45 -3.37 3.66 8.98
CA ARG A 45 -3.03 2.26 8.73
C ARG A 45 -1.90 2.20 7.71
N MET A 46 -0.89 1.38 8.00
CA MET A 46 0.19 1.06 7.07
C MET A 46 -0.10 -0.25 6.34
N GLY A 47 0.32 -0.34 5.08
CA GLY A 47 -0.05 -1.42 4.17
C GLY A 47 -1.31 -1.10 3.38
N HIS A 48 -1.75 -2.05 2.54
CA HIS A 48 -2.95 -1.85 1.73
C HIS A 48 -4.15 -1.53 2.62
N PRO A 49 -4.89 -0.42 2.38
CA PRO A 49 -6.05 -0.05 3.21
C PRO A 49 -7.11 -1.13 3.36
N CYS A 50 -7.29 -2.01 2.36
CA CYS A 50 -8.18 -3.18 2.41
C CYS A 50 -7.74 -4.23 3.43
N GLY A 51 -6.48 -4.19 3.88
CA GLY A 51 -5.92 -5.05 4.91
C GLY A 51 -5.17 -6.28 4.40
N GLU A 52 -5.02 -6.40 3.09
CA GLU A 52 -4.22 -7.47 2.51
C GLU A 52 -2.72 -7.17 2.56
N ASP A 53 -1.94 -8.25 2.60
CA ASP A 53 -0.49 -8.18 2.56
C ASP A 53 0.01 -8.15 1.12
N PHE A 54 1.13 -7.46 0.92
CA PHE A 54 2.00 -7.65 -0.23
C PHE A 54 3.26 -8.38 0.24
N LEU A 55 3.52 -9.56 -0.30
CA LEU A 55 4.70 -10.36 0.01
C LEU A 55 5.60 -10.40 -1.23
N ALA A 56 6.85 -9.95 -1.08
CA ALA A 56 7.78 -9.78 -2.19
C ALA A 56 8.23 -11.12 -2.77
N ALA A 57 8.54 -12.12 -1.93
CA ALA A 57 8.98 -13.42 -2.41
C ALA A 57 7.93 -14.13 -3.30
N PRO A 58 6.66 -14.31 -2.87
CA PRO A 58 5.61 -14.86 -3.74
C PRO A 58 5.31 -14.02 -4.98
N PHE A 59 5.53 -12.70 -4.90
CA PHE A 59 5.35 -11.80 -6.04
C PHE A 59 6.42 -12.07 -7.12
N PHE A 60 7.70 -12.19 -6.74
CA PHE A 60 8.78 -12.47 -7.69
C PHE A 60 8.73 -13.89 -8.28
N GLU A 61 8.17 -14.86 -7.55
CA GLU A 61 7.91 -16.20 -8.10
C GLU A 61 6.89 -16.17 -9.24
N LYS A 62 5.88 -15.29 -9.14
CA LYS A 62 4.86 -15.11 -10.18
C LYS A 62 5.29 -14.14 -11.28
N HIS A 63 6.11 -13.15 -10.94
CA HIS A 63 6.53 -12.05 -11.80
C HIS A 63 8.06 -11.88 -11.80
N PRO A 64 8.80 -12.85 -12.38
CA PRO A 64 10.26 -12.81 -12.40
C PRO A 64 10.83 -11.59 -13.16
N GLU A 65 10.05 -10.96 -14.03
CA GLU A 65 10.40 -9.72 -14.74
C GLU A 65 10.71 -8.55 -13.80
N PHE A 66 10.19 -8.57 -12.57
CA PHE A 66 10.45 -7.53 -11.56
C PHE A 66 11.54 -7.92 -10.56
N LYS A 67 12.15 -9.10 -10.69
CA LYS A 67 13.13 -9.62 -9.72
C LYS A 67 14.34 -8.71 -9.51
N TRP A 68 14.68 -7.88 -10.49
CA TRP A 68 15.72 -6.86 -10.34
C TRP A 68 15.46 -5.86 -9.19
N GLN A 69 14.20 -5.74 -8.74
CA GLN A 69 13.80 -4.91 -7.59
C GLN A 69 13.98 -5.60 -6.24
N GLU A 70 14.35 -6.88 -6.17
CA GLU A 70 14.43 -7.69 -4.94
C GLU A 70 15.30 -7.05 -3.83
N ALA A 71 16.34 -6.32 -4.22
CA ALA A 71 17.17 -5.56 -3.29
C ALA A 71 16.38 -4.49 -2.50
N TYR A 72 15.35 -3.91 -3.11
CA TYR A 72 14.64 -2.73 -2.62
C TYR A 72 13.18 -2.98 -2.26
N LEU A 73 12.48 -3.83 -3.01
CA LEU A 73 11.08 -4.14 -2.78
C LEU A 73 10.97 -5.13 -1.60
N LYS A 74 10.30 -4.69 -0.54
CA LYS A 74 10.14 -5.46 0.70
C LYS A 74 8.68 -5.85 0.90
N ASP A 75 8.47 -6.84 1.76
CA ASP A 75 7.15 -7.19 2.24
C ASP A 75 6.46 -5.98 2.88
N MET A 76 5.21 -5.78 2.53
CA MET A 76 4.34 -4.75 3.10
C MET A 76 3.12 -5.44 3.70
N LYS A 77 3.22 -5.72 5.01
CA LYS A 77 2.14 -6.32 5.78
C LYS A 77 1.12 -5.27 6.20
N GLY A 78 -0.17 -5.60 6.07
CA GLY A 78 -1.28 -4.78 6.54
C GLY A 78 -1.27 -4.68 8.06
N GLN A 79 -0.97 -3.50 8.59
CA GLN A 79 -1.05 -3.23 10.03
C GLN A 79 -2.49 -2.94 10.46
N PRO A 80 -2.87 -3.03 11.75
CA PRO A 80 -4.19 -2.56 12.19
C PRO A 80 -4.33 -1.05 12.04
N TRP A 81 -5.57 -0.55 12.09
CA TRP A 81 -5.83 0.88 12.24
C TRP A 81 -5.40 1.34 13.63
N THR A 82 -4.61 2.42 13.67
CA THR A 82 -4.08 2.99 14.91
C THR A 82 -4.40 4.48 14.97
N LEU A 83 -4.82 4.95 16.15
CA LEU A 83 -5.06 6.37 16.39
C LEU A 83 -3.74 7.05 16.78
N PHE A 84 -3.29 7.99 15.97
CA PHE A 84 -2.11 8.82 16.24
C PHE A 84 -2.56 10.19 16.74
N ALA A 85 -1.74 10.79 17.61
CA ALA A 85 -1.94 12.13 18.15
C ALA A 85 -0.61 12.90 18.11
N ALA A 86 -0.68 14.21 17.87
CA ALA A 86 0.49 15.08 18.00
C ALA A 86 1.05 15.04 19.44
N LYS A 87 2.38 15.05 19.56
CA LYS A 87 3.04 15.21 20.87
C LYS A 87 2.77 16.64 21.36
N LYS A 88 2.44 16.77 22.65
CA LYS A 88 2.30 18.05 23.33
C LYS A 88 3.65 18.71 23.58
#